data_AF-A0A1F6CHW9-F1
#
_entry.id   AF-A0A1F6CHW9-F1
#
_cell.length_a   1.000
_cell.length_b   1.000
_cell.length_c   1.000
_cell.angle_alpha   90.00
_cell.angle_beta   90.00
_cell.angle_gamma   90.00
#
_symmetry.space_group_name_H-M   'P 1'
#
loop_
_entity.id
_entity.type
_entity.pdbx_description
1 polymer ?
#
loop_
_entity_poly.entity_id
_entity_poly.type
_entity_poly.pdbx_seq_one_letter_code
_entity_poly.pdbx_strand_id
1 'polypeptide(L)' 'MVTSSVEELYERHVKPLPAAERLRLVAMIAQDLVSQPAEKPKRSLLELEGLGAEIWQGIDAQEYVNELRKEWDHRP' A
#
# COMPACT_ATOMS: atom_id res chain seq x y z
N MET A 1 7.84 -22.72 14.03
CA MET A 1 8.35 -22.29 12.71
C MET A 1 9.83 -22.62 12.70
N VAL A 2 10.28 -23.58 11.89
CA VAL A 2 11.71 -23.89 11.80
C VAL A 2 12.34 -22.81 10.92
N THR A 3 13.16 -21.95 11.51
CA THR A 3 13.99 -20.99 10.76
C THR A 3 15.23 -21.72 10.28
N SER A 4 15.11 -22.49 9.20
CA SER A 4 16.28 -23.04 8.50
C SER A 4 17.15 -21.90 7.98
N SER A 5 18.47 -22.06 8.05
CA SER A 5 19.39 -21.07 7.49
C SER A 5 19.25 -21.04 5.96
N VAL A 6 19.52 -19.88 5.35
CA VAL A 6 19.43 -19.71 3.89
C VAL A 6 20.37 -20.69 3.18
N GLU A 7 21.54 -20.96 3.78
CA GLU A 7 22.53 -21.92 3.30
C GLU A 7 21.99 -23.35 3.33
N GLU A 8 21.27 -23.74 4.39
CA GLU A 8 20.65 -25.07 4.49
C GLU A 8 19.56 -25.25 3.42
N LEU A 9 18.75 -24.22 3.19
CA LEU A 9 17.71 -24.22 2.16
C LEU A 9 18.33 -24.35 0.76
N TYR A 10 19.39 -23.60 0.49
CA TYR A 10 20.10 -23.67 -0.77
C TYR A 10 20.67 -25.07 -1.03
N GLU A 11 21.40 -25.63 -0.07
CA GLU A 11 22.03 -26.95 -0.21
C GLU A 11 21.01 -28.07 -0.36
N ARG A 12 19.91 -28.05 0.39
CA ARG A 12 18.91 -29.13 0.35
C ARG A 12 17.91 -29.02 -0.79
N HIS A 13 17.52 -27.82 -1.20
CA HIS A 13 16.37 -27.63 -2.08
C HIS A 13 16.70 -26.94 -3.40
N VAL A 14 17.76 -26.13 -3.47
CA VAL A 14 18.08 -25.36 -4.69
C VAL A 14 19.21 -26.01 -5.48
N LYS A 15 20.27 -26.46 -4.79
CA LYS A 15 21.44 -27.07 -5.42
C LYS A 15 21.16 -28.37 -6.18
N PRO A 16 20.25 -29.27 -5.73
CA PRO A 16 19.95 -30.50 -6.46
C PRO A 16 19.13 -30.28 -7.74
N LEU A 17 18.52 -29.11 -7.93
CA LEU A 17 17.69 -28.83 -9.09
C LEU A 17 18.52 -28.71 -10.38
N PRO A 18 17.98 -29.14 -11.54
CA PRO A 18 18.59 -28.90 -12.83
C PRO A 18 18.84 -27.40 -13.06
N ALA A 19 19.87 -27.08 -13.86
CA ALA A 19 20.26 -25.69 -14.13
C ALA A 19 19.09 -24.83 -14.65
N ALA A 20 18.23 -25.39 -15.51
CA ALA A 20 17.05 -24.68 -16.04
C ALA A 20 16.03 -24.31 -14.95
N GLU A 21 15.81 -25.19 -13.97
CA GLU A 21 14.88 -24.94 -12.86
C GLU A 21 15.45 -23.92 -11.88
N ARG A 22 16.76 -23.96 -11.62
CA ARG A 22 17.45 -22.93 -10.83
C ARG A 22 17.32 -21.55 -11.48
N LEU A 23 17.48 -21.46 -12.79
CA LEU A 23 17.29 -20.20 -13.54
C LEU A 23 15.84 -19.72 -13.47
N ARG A 24 14.87 -20.62 -13.57
CA ARG A 24 13.45 -20.28 -13.40
C ARG A 24 13.17 -19.75 -11.99
N LEU A 25 13.73 -20.37 -10.96
CA LEU A 25 13.61 -19.92 -9.58
C LEU A 25 14.18 -18.51 -9.39
N VAL A 26 15.35 -18.23 -9.97
CA VAL A 26 15.94 -16.88 -9.94
C VAL A 26 15.02 -15.85 -10.58
N ALA A 27 14.40 -16.17 -11.72
CA ALA A 27 13.45 -15.27 -12.38
C ALA A 27 12.22 -14.98 -11.52
N MET A 28 11.67 -15.99 -10.83
CA MET A 28 10.55 -15.82 -9.91
C MET A 28 10.93 -14.91 -8.72
N ILE A 29 12.07 -15.17 -8.08
CA ILE A 29 12.56 -14.35 -6.97
C ILE A 29 12.79 -12.91 -7.42
N ALA A 30 13.37 -12.70 -8.60
CA ALA A 30 13.58 -11.36 -9.14
C ALA A 30 12.25 -10.63 -9.38
N GLN A 31 11.23 -11.31 -9.91
CA GLN A 31 9.90 -10.72 -10.07
C GLN A 31 9.26 -10.36 -8.73
N ASP A 32 9.38 -11.23 -7.72
CA ASP A 32 8.85 -10.97 -6.39
C ASP A 32 9.51 -9.75 -5.77
N LEU A 33 10.84 -9.62 -5.88
CA LEU A 33 11.60 -8.48 -5.35
C LEU A 33 11.24 -7.16 -6.03
N VAL A 34 10.93 -7.18 -7.34
CA VAL A 34 10.46 -6.00 -8.08
C VAL A 34 9.01 -5.67 -7.74
N SER A 35 8.19 -6.70 -7.48
CA SER A 35 6.75 -6.56 -7.19
C SER A 35 6.48 -6.28 -5.71
N GLN A 36 7.49 -6.29 -4.84
CA GLN A 36 7.31 -5.85 -3.46
C GLN A 36 6.85 -4.39 -3.51
N PRO A 37 5.62 -4.09 -3.05
CA PRO A 37 5.22 -2.71 -2.91
C PRO A 37 6.24 -2.09 -1.98
N ALA A 38 6.98 -1.08 -2.47
CA ALA A 38 7.81 -0.25 -1.62
C ALA A 38 6.99 0.04 -0.36
N GLU A 39 7.53 -0.29 0.82
CA GLU A 39 6.82 -0.11 2.09
C GLU A 39 6.17 1.27 2.03
N LYS A 40 4.83 1.31 1.93
CA LYS A 40 4.15 2.57 1.77
C LYS A 40 4.56 3.39 2.98
N PRO A 41 5.19 4.57 2.79
CA PRO A 41 5.62 5.37 3.92
C PRO A 41 4.40 5.58 4.82
N LYS A 42 4.60 5.49 6.14
CA LYS A 42 3.54 5.82 7.09
C LYS A 42 3.08 7.24 6.79
N ARG A 43 1.89 7.37 6.21
CA ARG A 43 1.33 8.65 5.82
C ARG A 43 0.83 9.39 7.05
N SER A 44 1.08 10.69 7.11
CA SER A 44 0.48 11.56 8.12
C SER A 44 -0.80 12.17 7.58
N LEU A 45 -1.83 12.30 8.41
CA LEU A 45 -3.01 13.08 8.06
C LEU A 45 -2.68 14.56 7.78
N LEU A 46 -1.57 15.06 8.32
CA LEU A 46 -1.08 16.41 8.05
C LEU A 46 -0.65 16.63 6.60
N GLU A 47 -0.41 15.57 5.83
CA GLU A 47 -0.16 15.69 4.37
C GLU A 47 -1.38 16.23 3.61
N LEU A 48 -2.56 16.22 4.23
CA LEU A 48 -3.80 16.74 3.65
C LEU A 48 -4.15 18.15 4.14
N GLU A 49 -3.36 18.73 5.05
CA GLU A 49 -3.62 20.06 5.60
C GLU A 49 -3.59 21.11 4.49
N GLY A 50 -4.64 21.93 4.41
CA GLY A 50 -4.77 23.01 3.43
C GLY A 50 -5.18 22.56 2.02
N LEU A 51 -5.26 21.25 1.74
CA LEU A 51 -5.77 20.79 0.46
C LEU A 51 -7.24 21.20 0.29
N GLY A 52 -7.53 21.94 -0.79
CA GLY A 52 -8.87 22.42 -1.13
C GLY A 52 -9.26 23.72 -0.43
N ALA A 53 -8.38 24.38 0.31
CA ALA A 53 -8.67 25.67 0.93
C ALA A 53 -9.15 26.72 -0.08
N GLU A 54 -8.61 26.68 -1.30
CA GLU A 54 -9.01 27.50 -2.44
C GLU A 54 -10.44 27.21 -2.93
N ILE A 55 -10.92 25.97 -2.79
CA ILE A 55 -12.28 25.56 -3.17
C ILE A 55 -13.29 26.13 -2.16
N TRP A 56 -12.90 26.20 -0.89
CA TRP A 56 -13.73 26.72 0.20
C TRP A 56 -13.62 28.23 0.38
N GLN A 57 -12.82 28.92 -0.45
CA GLN A 57 -12.64 30.36 -0.34
C GLN A 57 -13.95 31.10 -0.61
N GLY A 58 -14.39 31.91 0.36
CA GLY A 58 -15.62 32.69 0.26
C GLY A 58 -16.90 31.90 0.54
N ILE A 59 -16.79 30.61 0.88
CA ILE A 59 -17.92 29.82 1.39
C ILE A 59 -18.01 30.02 2.90
N ASP A 60 -19.18 30.41 3.41
CA ASP A 60 -19.43 30.43 4.85
C ASP A 60 -19.59 28.98 5.35
N ALA A 61 -18.66 28.58 6.23
CA ALA A 61 -18.63 27.20 6.74
C ALA A 61 -19.88 26.86 7.55
N GLN A 62 -20.46 27.83 8.27
CA GLN A 62 -21.61 27.60 9.13
C GLN A 62 -22.89 27.46 8.30
N GLU A 63 -23.05 28.28 7.26
CA GLU A 63 -24.15 28.20 6.30
C GLU A 63 -24.10 26.87 5.54
N TYR A 64 -22.94 26.49 5.02
CA TYR A 64 -22.76 25.22 4.30
C TYR A 64 -23.15 23.99 5.15
N VAL A 65 -22.74 23.96 6.43
CA VAL A 65 -23.11 22.90 7.36
C VAL A 65 -24.61 22.90 7.67
N ASN A 66 -25.23 24.08 7.75
CA ASN A 66 -26.67 24.18 8.00
C ASN A 66 -27.49 23.63 6.83
N GLU A 67 -27.10 23.91 5.59
CA GLU A 67 -27.75 23.34 4.40
C GLU A 67 -27.62 21.82 4.35
N LEU A 68 -26.42 21.28 4.61
CA LEU A 68 -26.22 19.82 4.71
C LEU A 68 -27.11 19.17 5.77
N ARG A 69 -27.30 19.78 6.93
CA ARG A 69 -28.17 19.25 7.99
C ARG A 69 -29.64 19.27 7.57
N LYS A 70 -30.09 20.36 6.94
CA LYS A 70 -31.45 20.44 6.39
C LYS A 70 -31.70 19.30 5.40
N GLU A 71 -30.74 18.98 4.53
CA GLU A 71 -30.88 17.86 3.59
C GLU A 71 -31.04 16.50 4.29
N TRP A 72 -30.49 16.32 5.49
CA TRP A 72 -30.59 15.06 6.24
C TRP A 72 -31.93 14.93 6.96
N ASP A 73 -32.49 16.04 7.44
CA ASP A 73 -33.80 16.06 8.12
C ASP A 73 -34.97 15.67 7.18
N HIS A 74 -34.75 15.71 5.86
CA HIS A 74 -35.73 15.35 4.83
C HIS A 74 -35.46 13.99 4.18
N ARG A 75 -34.51 13.20 4.69
CA ARG A 75 -34.29 11.82 4.21
C ARG A 75 -35.30 10.87 4.85
N PRO A 76 -35.92 9.96 4.08
CA PRO A 76 -36.89 8.98 4.60
C PRO A 76 -36.27 7.95 5.55
#